data_AF-A0A8J9UJI3-F1
#
_entry.id   AF-A0A8J9UJI3-F1
#
_cell.length_a   1.000
_cell.length_b   1.000
_cell.length_c   1.000
_cell.angle_alpha   90.00
_cell.angle_beta   90.00
_cell.angle_gamma   90.00
#
_symmetry.space_group_name_H-M   'P 1'
#
loop_
_entity.id
_entity.type
_entity.pdbx_description
1 polymer ?
#
loop_
_entity_poly.entity_id
_entity_poly.type
_entity_poly.pdbx_seq_one_letter_code
_entity_poly.pdbx_strand_id
1 'polypeptide(L)'
;MLWELNPTLNIWSVATATAISHLAALLFITLCIALPQNINEKTKLCAAFCVCGALGFYGITLSVSKSFLVVWCMFASFATAASSVLQQPIYNTLNEFDKTATMTTANVIVAGILMVWSIAYNYEYKTCFFIASLLQTGTACVFFIASFRRRR
;
A
#
# COMPACT_ATOMS: atom_id res chain seq x y z
N MET A 1 15.30 13.09 15.84
CA MET A 1 14.11 12.71 15.04
C MET A 1 13.62 13.90 14.21
N LEU A 2 12.97 13.70 13.06
CA LEU A 2 12.56 14.80 12.14
C LEU A 2 11.56 15.78 12.80
N TRP A 3 10.78 15.28 13.76
CA TRP A 3 9.82 16.05 14.59
C TRP A 3 10.47 16.94 15.65
N GLU A 4 11.71 16.64 16.07
CA GLU A 4 12.45 17.52 17.00
C GLU A 4 13.08 18.71 16.26
N LEU A 5 13.34 18.58 14.96
CA LEU A 5 13.90 19.65 14.14
C LEU A 5 12.84 20.61 13.56
N ASN A 6 11.55 20.26 13.60
CA ASN A 6 10.50 21.06 12.97
C ASN A 6 9.24 21.13 13.85
N PRO A 7 9.12 22.13 14.76
CA PRO A 7 8.02 22.24 15.73
C PRO A 7 6.64 22.46 15.08
N THR A 8 6.59 22.75 13.77
CA THR A 8 5.35 22.84 12.98
C THR A 8 4.73 21.47 12.68
N LEU A 9 5.52 20.39 12.76
CA LEU A 9 5.10 18.98 12.66
C LEU A 9 4.66 18.46 14.05
N ASN A 10 3.67 19.12 14.67
CA ASN A 10 3.05 18.60 15.88
C ASN A 10 2.46 17.20 15.61
N ILE A 11 2.94 16.20 16.34
CA ILE A 11 2.56 14.78 16.26
C ILE A 11 1.05 14.61 16.28
N TRP A 12 0.33 15.35 17.14
CA TRP A 12 -1.13 15.27 17.25
C TRP A 12 -1.85 15.74 15.98
N SER A 13 -1.33 16.79 15.35
CA SER A 13 -1.94 17.35 14.14
C SER A 13 -1.61 16.51 12.90
N VAL A 14 -0.40 15.92 12.83
CA VAL A 14 -0.06 14.96 11.78
C VAL A 14 -0.90 13.68 11.95
N ALA A 15 -1.00 13.14 13.16
CA ALA A 15 -1.77 11.94 13.46
C ALA A 15 -3.25 12.09 13.07
N THR A 16 -3.89 13.19 13.47
CA THR A 16 -5.29 13.49 13.13
C THR A 16 -5.50 13.66 11.62
N ALA A 17 -4.63 14.41 10.94
CA ALA A 17 -4.70 14.57 9.49
C ALA A 17 -4.49 13.24 8.75
N THR A 18 -3.53 12.42 9.20
CA THR A 18 -3.32 11.08 8.63
C THR A 18 -4.52 10.17 8.87
N ALA A 19 -5.13 10.19 10.06
CA ALA A 19 -6.31 9.39 10.36
C ALA A 19 -7.50 9.76 9.45
N ILE A 20 -7.73 11.06 9.23
CA ILE A 20 -8.75 11.54 8.30
C ILE A 20 -8.44 11.09 6.86
N SER A 21 -7.18 11.16 6.44
CA SER A 21 -6.77 10.72 5.10
C SER A 21 -6.95 9.21 4.90
N HIS A 22 -6.69 8.41 5.93
CA HIS A 22 -6.94 6.97 5.94
C HIS A 22 -8.43 6.66 5.84
N LEU A 23 -9.26 7.37 6.61
CA LEU A 23 -10.71 7.22 6.55
C LEU A 23 -11.27 7.58 5.17
N ALA A 24 -10.80 8.68 4.58
CA ALA A 24 -11.19 9.09 3.23
C ALA A 24 -10.79 8.04 2.17
N ALA A 25 -9.58 7.47 2.27
CA ALA A 25 -9.12 6.41 1.38
C ALA A 25 -9.97 5.13 1.51
N LEU A 26 -10.34 4.75 2.73
CA LEU A 26 -11.23 3.61 2.98
C LEU A 26 -12.63 3.83 2.39
N LEU A 27 -13.21 5.02 2.62
CA LEU A 27 -14.52 5.37 2.06
C LEU A 27 -14.50 5.35 0.52
N PHE A 28 -13.46 5.91 -0.08
CA PHE A 28 -13.28 5.88 -1.53
C PHE A 28 -13.21 4.45 -2.07
N ILE A 29 -12.46 3.57 -1.40
CA ILE A 29 -12.35 2.16 -1.80
C ILE A 29 -13.67 1.41 -1.61
N THR A 30 -14.45 1.70 -0.58
CA THR A 30 -15.78 1.12 -0.44
C THR A 30 -16.73 1.52 -1.57
N LEU A 31 -16.65 2.76 -2.05
CA LEU A 31 -17.38 3.21 -3.25
C LEU A 31 -16.89 2.46 -4.50
N CYS A 32 -15.59 2.18 -4.60
CA CYS A 32 -15.05 1.41 -5.71
C CYS A 32 -15.54 -0.05 -5.75
N ILE A 33 -15.95 -0.62 -4.62
CA ILE A 33 -16.54 -1.98 -4.57
C ILE A 33 -17.98 -1.95 -5.08
N ALA A 34 -18.72 -0.87 -4.81
CA ALA A 34 -20.08 -0.68 -5.28
C ALA A 34 -20.18 -0.41 -6.80
N LEU A 35 -19.04 -0.21 -7.49
CA LEU A 35 -19.03 -0.06 -8.95
C LEU A 35 -19.49 -1.35 -9.67
N PRO A 36 -20.30 -1.21 -10.74
CA PRO A 36 -20.82 -2.34 -11.49
C PRO A 36 -19.70 -3.16 -12.12
N GLN A 37 -19.89 -4.48 -12.19
CA GLN A 37 -18.86 -5.45 -12.61
C GLN A 37 -18.29 -5.20 -14.03
N ASN A 38 -19.05 -4.52 -14.90
CA ASN A 38 -18.60 -4.12 -16.23
C ASN A 38 -17.51 -3.03 -16.25
N ILE A 39 -17.37 -2.26 -15.16
CA ILE A 39 -16.30 -1.26 -14.97
C ILE A 39 -15.24 -1.78 -13.98
N ASN A 40 -15.64 -2.71 -13.09
CA ASN A 40 -14.85 -3.20 -11.97
C ASN A 40 -13.95 -4.39 -12.37
N GLU A 41 -12.96 -4.16 -13.23
CA GLU A 41 -11.83 -5.09 -13.37
C GLU A 41 -10.96 -5.00 -12.10
N LYS A 42 -11.38 -5.67 -11.02
CA LYS A 42 -10.79 -5.63 -9.67
C LYS A 42 -9.25 -5.73 -9.67
N THR A 43 -8.68 -6.54 -10.56
CA THR A 43 -7.24 -6.73 -10.72
C THR A 43 -6.52 -5.47 -11.22
N LYS A 44 -7.11 -4.75 -12.19
CA LYS A 44 -6.56 -3.48 -12.70
C LYS A 44 -6.67 -2.36 -11.66
N LEU A 45 -7.78 -2.35 -10.93
CA LEU A 45 -7.99 -1.38 -9.85
C LEU A 45 -7.00 -1.61 -8.69
N CYS A 46 -6.77 -2.87 -8.31
CA CYS A 46 -5.71 -3.24 -7.37
C CYS A 46 -4.33 -2.81 -7.87
N ALA A 47 -4.01 -3.03 -9.15
CA ALA A 47 -2.74 -2.58 -9.73
C ALA A 47 -2.59 -1.05 -9.63
N ALA A 48 -3.62 -0.28 -10.03
CA ALA A 48 -3.61 1.17 -9.95
C ALA A 48 -3.44 1.68 -8.52
N PHE A 49 -4.15 1.12 -7.55
CA PHE A 49 -4.00 1.49 -6.13
C PHE A 49 -2.66 1.08 -5.54
N CYS A 50 -2.06 -0.03 -5.99
CA CYS A 50 -0.71 -0.39 -5.59
C CYS A 50 0.31 0.62 -6.14
N VAL A 51 0.17 1.10 -7.39
CA VAL A 51 1.03 2.17 -7.93
C VAL A 51 0.86 3.47 -7.13
N CYS A 52 -0.37 3.87 -6.83
CA CYS A 52 -0.63 5.05 -5.99
C CYS A 52 0.01 4.90 -4.60
N GLY A 53 -0.07 3.71 -4.00
CA GLY A 53 0.58 3.43 -2.72
C GLY A 53 2.11 3.47 -2.80
N ALA A 54 2.70 2.94 -3.87
CA ALA A 54 4.15 2.99 -4.09
C ALA A 54 4.66 4.43 -4.20
N LEU A 55 3.93 5.28 -4.93
CA LEU A 55 4.18 6.71 -5.02
C LEU A 55 3.99 7.41 -3.66
N GLY A 56 2.97 7.01 -2.90
CA GLY A 56 2.73 7.48 -1.54
C GLY A 56 3.91 7.20 -0.60
N PHE A 57 4.34 5.94 -0.52
CA PHE A 57 5.47 5.54 0.33
C PHE A 57 6.79 6.21 -0.09
N TYR A 58 7.04 6.35 -1.40
CA TYR A 58 8.22 7.07 -1.88
C TYR A 58 8.14 8.58 -1.56
N GLY A 59 6.98 9.21 -1.77
CA GLY A 59 6.76 10.61 -1.49
C GLY A 59 6.94 10.98 -0.01
N ILE A 60 6.60 10.06 0.90
CA ILE A 60 6.88 10.22 2.34
C ILE A 60 8.40 10.39 2.59
N THR A 61 9.26 9.66 1.88
CA THR A 61 10.73 9.75 2.04
C THR A 61 11.29 11.12 1.63
N LEU A 62 10.64 11.80 0.68
CA LEU A 62 11.05 13.09 0.12
C LEU A 62 10.36 14.28 0.79
N SER A 63 9.32 14.04 1.58
CA SER A 63 8.51 15.11 2.15
C SER A 63 9.24 15.87 3.26
N VAL A 64 9.38 17.19 3.07
CA VAL A 64 9.97 18.11 4.06
C VAL A 64 8.89 18.93 4.77
N SER A 65 7.72 19.05 4.14
CA SER A 65 6.60 19.89 4.58
C SER A 65 5.38 19.06 4.98
N LYS A 66 4.68 19.51 6.04
CA LYS A 66 3.51 18.84 6.62
C LYS A 66 2.37 18.58 5.63
N SER A 67 2.02 19.56 4.80
CA SER A 67 0.88 19.42 3.86
C SER A 67 1.14 18.32 2.83
N PHE A 68 2.36 18.24 2.30
CA PHE A 68 2.74 17.19 1.37
C PHE A 68 2.81 15.82 2.06
N LEU A 69 3.31 15.74 3.30
CA LEU A 69 3.33 14.50 4.07
C LEU A 69 1.93 13.87 4.19
N VAL A 70 0.91 14.68 4.52
CA VAL A 70 -0.48 14.20 4.64
C VAL A 70 -1.00 13.65 3.32
N VAL A 71 -0.72 14.34 2.20
CA VAL A 71 -1.13 13.89 0.87
C VAL A 71 -0.44 12.56 0.50
N TRP A 72 0.85 12.42 0.78
CA TRP A 72 1.56 11.16 0.52
C TRP A 72 1.08 10.00 1.42
N CYS A 73 0.73 10.29 2.68
CA CYS A 73 0.07 9.31 3.56
C CYS A 73 -1.30 8.89 3.03
N MET A 74 -2.10 9.81 2.47
CA MET A 74 -3.35 9.48 1.80
C MET A 74 -3.11 8.51 0.64
N PHE A 75 -2.09 8.78 -0.18
CA PHE A 75 -1.73 7.90 -1.29
C PHE A 75 -1.27 6.51 -0.83
N ALA A 76 -0.44 6.44 0.21
CA ALA A 76 0.00 5.19 0.82
C ALA A 76 -1.18 4.36 1.36
N SER A 77 -2.22 5.02 1.88
CA SER A 77 -3.42 4.39 2.44
C SER A 77 -4.23 3.60 1.42
N PHE A 78 -4.21 3.99 0.13
CA PHE A 78 -4.94 3.28 -0.92
C PHE A 78 -4.40 1.86 -1.13
N ALA A 79 -3.09 1.65 -1.01
CA ALA A 79 -2.50 0.32 -1.11
C ALA A 79 -2.98 -0.62 0.01
N THR A 80 -2.98 -0.13 1.25
CA THR A 80 -3.42 -0.90 2.42
C THR A 80 -4.90 -1.26 2.30
N ALA A 81 -5.74 -0.31 1.93
CA ALA A 81 -7.16 -0.52 1.75
C ALA A 81 -7.50 -1.41 0.53
N ALA A 82 -6.69 -1.37 -0.55
CA ALA A 82 -6.82 -2.32 -1.64
C ALA A 82 -6.52 -3.76 -1.19
N SER A 83 -5.50 -3.94 -0.34
CA SER A 83 -5.15 -5.27 0.20
C SER A 83 -6.19 -5.83 1.17
N SER A 84 -6.83 -4.98 1.97
CA SER A 84 -7.79 -5.44 2.99
C SER A 84 -9.20 -5.65 2.45
N VAL A 85 -9.64 -4.87 1.45
CA VAL A 85 -11.04 -4.90 0.99
C VAL A 85 -11.19 -5.44 -0.44
N LEU A 86 -10.32 -5.04 -1.38
CA LEU A 86 -10.42 -5.50 -2.78
C LEU A 86 -9.85 -6.90 -3.02
N GLN A 87 -8.85 -7.33 -2.24
CA GLN A 87 -8.27 -8.67 -2.40
C GLN A 87 -9.12 -9.79 -1.77
N GLN A 88 -9.93 -9.51 -0.75
CA GLN A 88 -10.79 -10.52 -0.11
C GLN A 88 -11.68 -11.32 -1.08
N PRO A 89 -12.43 -10.70 -2.01
CA PRO A 89 -13.24 -11.45 -2.96
C PRO A 89 -12.41 -12.23 -3.99
N ILE A 90 -11.13 -11.89 -4.19
CA ILE A 90 -10.22 -12.67 -5.05
C ILE A 90 -9.78 -13.92 -4.31
N TYR A 91 -9.37 -13.80 -3.05
CA TYR A 91 -8.96 -14.94 -2.22
C TYR A 91 -10.10 -15.89 -1.89
N ASN A 92 -11.34 -15.41 -1.83
CA ASN A 92 -12.50 -16.28 -1.59
C ASN A 92 -12.85 -17.21 -2.76
N THR A 93 -12.24 -17.00 -3.93
CA THR A 93 -12.38 -17.90 -5.09
C THR A 93 -11.36 -19.03 -5.11
N LEU A 94 -10.37 -19.00 -4.21
CA LEU A 94 -9.37 -20.05 -4.05
C LEU A 94 -9.84 -21.07 -3.02
N ASN A 95 -9.39 -22.32 -3.19
CA ASN A 95 -9.60 -23.36 -2.18
C ASN A 95 -8.87 -22.97 -0.87
N GLU A 96 -9.34 -23.44 0.28
CA GLU A 96 -8.81 -23.03 1.59
C GLU A 96 -7.30 -23.34 1.75
N PHE A 97 -6.86 -24.46 1.15
CA PHE A 97 -5.45 -24.83 1.05
C PHE A 97 -4.64 -23.85 0.17
N ASP A 98 -5.13 -23.53 -1.03
CA ASP A 98 -4.44 -22.63 -1.97
C ASP A 98 -4.36 -21.20 -1.43
N LYS A 99 -5.39 -20.75 -0.72
CA LYS A 99 -5.40 -19.46 -0.02
C LYS A 99 -4.31 -19.42 1.07
N THR A 100 -4.22 -20.47 1.88
CA THR A 100 -3.22 -20.57 2.96
C THR A 100 -1.80 -20.65 2.39
N ALA A 101 -1.59 -21.45 1.34
CA ALA A 101 -0.29 -21.56 0.67
C ALA A 101 0.14 -20.23 0.04
N THR A 102 -0.78 -19.52 -0.62
CA THR A 102 -0.51 -18.21 -1.24
C THR A 102 -0.16 -17.15 -0.19
N MET A 103 -0.93 -17.07 0.90
CA MET A 103 -0.67 -16.12 2.00
C MET A 103 0.66 -16.41 2.70
N THR A 104 0.95 -17.68 2.97
CA THR A 104 2.22 -18.09 3.61
C THR A 104 3.41 -17.76 2.73
N THR A 105 3.32 -18.07 1.43
CA THR A 105 4.40 -17.77 0.47
C THR A 105 4.64 -16.27 0.37
N ALA A 106 3.58 -15.46 0.29
CA ALA A 106 3.71 -14.01 0.27
C ALA A 106 4.38 -13.47 1.54
N ASN A 107 3.99 -13.97 2.71
CA ASN A 107 4.59 -13.58 4.00
C ASN A 107 6.07 -13.96 4.08
N VAL A 108 6.46 -15.15 3.60
CA VAL A 108 7.86 -15.60 3.57
C VAL A 108 8.70 -14.73 2.65
N ILE A 109 8.21 -14.37 1.46
CA ILE A 109 8.91 -13.48 0.53
C ILE A 109 9.13 -12.10 1.17
N VAL A 110 8.09 -11.50 1.77
CA VAL A 110 8.20 -10.20 2.43
C VAL A 110 9.18 -10.26 3.60
N ALA A 111 9.09 -11.30 4.44
CA ALA A 111 9.99 -11.49 5.56
C ALA A 111 11.46 -11.65 5.10
N GLY A 112 11.70 -12.41 4.02
CA GLY A 112 13.03 -12.55 3.43
C GLY A 112 13.60 -11.21 2.94
N ILE A 113 12.79 -10.40 2.26
CA ILE A 113 13.21 -9.07 1.79
C ILE A 113 13.51 -8.14 2.96
N LEU A 114 12.66 -8.12 3.99
CA LEU A 114 12.89 -7.30 5.19
C LEU A 114 14.13 -7.75 5.96
N MET A 115 14.37 -9.05 6.05
CA MET A 115 15.57 -9.60 6.69
C MET A 115 16.84 -9.17 5.97
N VAL A 116 16.90 -9.36 4.64
CA VAL A 116 18.05 -8.94 3.83
C VAL A 116 18.28 -7.42 3.94
N TRP A 117 17.20 -6.64 3.89
CA TRP A 117 17.29 -5.19 4.08
C TRP A 117 17.82 -4.81 5.46
N SER A 118 17.34 -5.45 6.53
CA SER A 118 17.76 -5.16 7.91
C SER A 118 19.24 -5.46 8.18
N ILE A 119 19.84 -6.36 7.40
CA ILE A 119 21.27 -6.68 7.47
C ILE A 119 22.09 -5.67 6.66
N ALA A 120 21.57 -5.19 5.52
CA ALA A 120 22.30 -4.33 4.59
C ALA A 120 22.22 -2.83 4.93
N TYR A 121 21.18 -2.39 5.63
CA TYR A 121 20.93 -0.98 5.92
C TYR A 121 20.61 -0.74 7.40
N ASN A 122 21.09 0.39 7.93
CA ASN A 122 20.70 0.85 9.26
C ASN A 122 19.22 1.20 9.29
N TYR A 123 18.58 1.03 10.46
CA TYR A 123 17.16 1.27 10.66
C TYR A 123 16.82 2.77 10.66
N GLU A 124 16.83 3.37 9.48
CA GLU A 124 16.38 4.74 9.26
C GLU A 124 14.97 4.79 8.69
N TYR A 125 14.18 5.77 9.13
CA TYR A 125 12.82 5.98 8.65
C TYR A 125 12.76 6.04 7.11
N LYS A 126 13.66 6.79 6.47
CA LYS A 126 13.67 6.94 5.00
C LYS A 126 13.85 5.61 4.28
N THR A 127 14.74 4.75 4.78
CA THR A 127 14.98 3.44 4.19
C THR A 127 13.80 2.48 4.38
N CYS A 128 13.07 2.56 5.50
CA CYS A 128 11.84 1.77 5.70
C CYS A 128 10.77 2.11 4.66
N PHE A 129 10.49 3.41 4.48
CA PHE A 129 9.49 3.88 3.52
C PHE A 129 9.89 3.63 2.06
N PHE A 130 11.19 3.65 1.77
CA PHE A 130 11.73 3.26 0.47
C PHE A 130 11.50 1.77 0.17
N ILE A 131 11.79 0.88 1.11
CA ILE A 131 11.53 -0.56 0.94
C ILE A 131 10.03 -0.85 0.83
N ALA A 132 9.20 -0.16 1.60
CA ALA A 132 7.74 -0.26 1.46
C ALA A 132 7.28 0.12 0.03
N SER A 133 7.86 1.18 -0.57
CA SER A 133 7.59 1.57 -1.95
C SER A 133 8.04 0.50 -2.97
N LEU A 134 9.21 -0.10 -2.78
CA LEU A 134 9.72 -1.19 -3.64
C LEU A 134 8.81 -2.42 -3.60
N LEU A 135 8.44 -2.86 -2.39
CA LEU A 135 7.51 -3.98 -2.19
C LEU A 135 6.15 -3.69 -2.84
N GLN A 136 5.65 -2.45 -2.70
CA GLN A 136 4.38 -2.04 -3.28
C GLN A 136 4.43 -1.95 -4.82
N THR A 137 5.59 -1.58 -5.38
CA THR A 137 5.80 -1.61 -6.84
C THR A 137 5.80 -3.05 -7.36
N GLY A 138 6.46 -3.97 -6.64
CA GLY A 138 6.43 -5.39 -6.95
C GLY A 138 5.01 -5.97 -6.97
N THR A 139 4.20 -5.64 -5.96
CA THR A 139 2.79 -6.09 -5.93
C THR A 139 1.97 -5.48 -7.07
N ALA A 140 2.20 -4.22 -7.43
CA ALA A 140 1.57 -3.60 -8.59
C ALA A 140 1.88 -4.36 -9.90
N CYS A 141 3.15 -4.74 -10.11
CA CYS A 141 3.55 -5.53 -11.28
C CYS A 141 2.84 -6.89 -11.32
N VAL A 142 2.73 -7.59 -10.19
CA VAL A 142 2.02 -8.88 -10.11
C VAL A 142 0.55 -8.72 -10.47
N PHE A 143 -0.15 -7.71 -9.91
CA PHE A 143 -1.54 -7.44 -10.26
C PHE A 143 -1.72 -7.02 -11.72
N PHE A 144 -0.77 -6.27 -12.27
CA PHE A 144 -0.77 -5.88 -13.66
C PHE A 144 -0.63 -7.09 -14.59
N ILE A 145 0.33 -7.99 -14.33
CA ILE A 145 0.50 -9.24 -15.09
C ILE A 145 -0.76 -10.12 -14.98
N ALA A 146 -1.32 -10.25 -13.76
CA ALA A 146 -2.55 -11.00 -13.52
C ALA A 146 -3.75 -10.42 -14.29
N SER A 147 -3.78 -9.11 -14.53
CA SER A 147 -4.85 -8.46 -15.31
C SER A 147 -4.89 -8.90 -16.77
N PHE A 148 -3.74 -9.26 -17.38
CA PHE A 148 -3.69 -9.75 -18.75
C PHE A 148 -4.00 -11.25 -18.85
N ARG A 149 -3.62 -12.04 -17.84
CA ARG A 149 -3.85 -13.50 -17.84
C ARG A 149 -5.32 -13.88 -17.84
N ARG A 150 -6.20 -13.08 -17.23
CA ARG A 150 -7.64 -13.37 -17.11
C ARG A 150 -8.44 -13.13 -18.40
N ARG A 151 -7.83 -12.56 -19.44
CA ARG A 151 -8.43 -12.36 -20.78
C ARG A 151 -8.12 -13.49 -21.78
N ARG A 152 -7.33 -14.49 -21.38
CA ARG A 152 -7.16 -15.77 -22.12
C ARG A 152 -7.98 -16.84 -21.43
#